data_AF-A0A1G5LWS5-F1
#
_entry.id   AF-A0A1G5LWS5-F1
#
_cell.length_a   1.000
_cell.length_b   1.000
_cell.length_c   1.000
_cell.angle_alpha   90.00
_cell.angle_beta   90.00
_cell.angle_gamma   90.00
#
_symmetry.space_group_name_H-M   'P 1'
#
loop_
_entity.id
_entity.type
_entity.pdbx_description
1 polymer ?
#
loop_
_entity_poly.entity_id
_entity_poly.type
_entity_poly.pdbx_seq_one_letter_code
_entity_poly.pdbx_strand_id
1 'polypeptide(L)'
;MLNVPLPPTEKELEERITARMDRQRLLTCKPLIAFSFIIEEYVLLRHTGGDDVTRELLDHLIDCAELWNVEVQVMSLRQPHPAGTDSSMRLLEAPDDEWLGYS
;
A
#
# COMPACT_ATOMS: atom_id res chain seq x y z
N MET A 1 -1.59 15.96 23.48
CA MET A 1 -1.67 14.73 24.28
C MET A 1 -1.66 13.57 23.28
N LEU A 2 -0.57 12.80 23.17
CA LEU A 2 -0.51 11.68 22.23
C LEU A 2 -1.49 10.59 22.72
N ASN A 3 -2.50 10.30 21.91
CA ASN A 3 -3.40 9.18 22.13
C ASN A 3 -2.63 7.90 21.77
N VAL A 4 -1.92 7.31 22.72
CA VAL A 4 -1.30 6.00 22.53
C VAL A 4 -2.44 4.97 22.63
N PRO A 5 -2.79 4.29 21.54
CA PRO A 5 -3.85 3.27 21.60
C PRO A 5 -3.44 2.16 22.57
N LEU A 6 -4.42 1.58 23.25
CA LEU A 6 -4.18 0.42 24.09
C LEU A 6 -3.50 -0.70 23.27
N PRO A 7 -2.51 -1.40 23.86
CA PRO A 7 -1.88 -2.52 23.17
C PRO A 7 -2.95 -3.57 22.83
N PRO A 8 -2.91 -4.16 21.63
CA PRO A 8 -3.86 -5.19 21.24
C PRO A 8 -3.70 -6.41 22.15
N THR A 9 -4.81 -7.12 22.37
CA THR A 9 -4.78 -8.47 22.92
C THR A 9 -4.07 -9.43 21.95
N GLU A 10 -3.61 -10.57 22.44
CA GLU A 10 -2.97 -11.60 21.60
C GLU A 10 -3.87 -12.02 20.44
N LYS A 11 -5.17 -12.21 20.71
CA LYS A 11 -6.16 -12.52 19.68
C LYS A 11 -6.28 -11.43 18.62
N GLU A 12 -6.36 -10.16 19.01
CA GLU A 12 -6.42 -9.04 18.06
C GLU A 12 -5.13 -8.90 17.24
N LEU A 13 -3.98 -9.22 17.83
CA LEU A 13 -2.70 -9.24 17.12
C LEU A 13 -2.69 -10.34 16.05
N GLU A 14 -3.09 -11.55 16.40
CA GLU A 14 -3.18 -12.69 15.47
C GLU A 14 -4.16 -12.40 14.32
N GLU A 15 -5.32 -11.81 14.61
CA GLU A 15 -6.29 -11.39 13.60
C GLU A 15 -5.68 -10.35 12.64
N ARG A 16 -4.92 -9.37 13.14
CA ARG A 16 -4.23 -8.37 12.31
C ARG A 16 -3.15 -8.99 11.43
N ILE A 17 -2.36 -9.91 11.98
CA ILE A 17 -1.32 -10.63 11.22
C ILE A 17 -1.97 -11.46 10.11
N THR A 18 -2.99 -12.24 10.44
CA THR A 18 -3.73 -13.08 9.49
C THR A 18 -4.30 -12.23 8.35
N ALA A 19 -5.00 -11.14 8.70
CA ALA A 19 -5.54 -10.23 7.70
C ALA A 19 -4.45 -9.59 6.82
N ARG A 20 -3.25 -9.32 7.35
CA ARG A 20 -2.12 -8.82 6.56
C ARG A 20 -1.61 -9.87 5.57
N MET A 21 -1.46 -11.11 6.02
CA MET A 21 -1.03 -12.22 5.16
C MET A 21 -2.05 -12.51 4.06
N ASP A 22 -3.34 -12.51 4.38
CA ASP A 22 -4.42 -12.73 3.42
C ASP A 22 -4.41 -11.68 2.30
N ARG A 23 -4.16 -10.41 2.65
CA ARG A 23 -4.03 -9.33 1.65
C ARG A 23 -2.79 -9.52 0.76
N GLN A 24 -1.64 -9.88 1.32
CA GLN A 24 -0.43 -10.12 0.53
C GLN A 24 -0.61 -11.25 -0.47
N ARG A 25 -1.36 -12.30 -0.10
CA ARG A 25 -1.68 -13.42 -0.99
C ARG A 25 -2.44 -13.00 -2.24
N LEU A 26 -3.16 -11.86 -2.23
CA LEU A 26 -3.90 -11.37 -3.38
C LEU A 26 -2.99 -11.02 -4.57
N LEU A 27 -1.72 -10.67 -4.33
CA LEU A 27 -0.76 -10.36 -5.40
C LEU A 27 -0.53 -11.55 -6.36
N THR A 28 -0.67 -12.78 -5.86
CA THR A 28 -0.38 -14.01 -6.60
C THR A 28 -1.58 -14.96 -6.72
N CYS A 29 -2.73 -14.64 -6.12
CA CYS A 29 -3.92 -15.49 -6.14
C CYS A 29 -4.58 -15.49 -7.52
N LYS A 30 -5.38 -16.53 -7.81
CA LYS A 30 -6.21 -16.60 -9.02
C LYS A 30 -7.69 -16.35 -8.68
N PRO A 31 -8.42 -15.55 -9.47
CA PRO A 31 -7.97 -14.80 -10.66
C PRO A 31 -7.01 -13.66 -10.28
N LEU A 32 -6.06 -13.36 -11.18
CA LEU A 32 -5.09 -12.29 -10.94
C LEU A 32 -5.77 -10.93 -11.08
N ILE A 33 -5.41 -10.02 -10.17
CA ILE A 33 -5.91 -8.64 -10.10
C ILE A 33 -4.71 -7.72 -10.37
N ALA A 34 -4.92 -6.67 -11.16
CA ALA A 34 -3.91 -5.64 -11.37
C ALA A 34 -3.82 -4.73 -10.14
N PHE A 35 -2.60 -4.50 -9.66
CA PHE A 35 -2.32 -3.61 -8.53
C PHE A 35 -1.41 -2.48 -8.97
N SER A 36 -1.69 -1.26 -8.50
CA SER A 36 -0.81 -0.11 -8.64
C SER A 36 -0.61 0.51 -7.27
N PHE A 37 0.64 0.63 -6.84
CA PHE A 37 1.02 1.19 -5.55
C PHE A 37 1.89 2.43 -5.76
N ILE A 38 1.56 3.51 -5.05
CA ILE A 38 2.40 4.70 -4.97
C ILE A 38 2.98 4.77 -3.56
N ILE A 39 4.30 4.78 -3.47
CA ILE A 39 5.05 4.81 -2.21
C ILE A 39 5.83 6.12 -2.14
N GLU A 40 5.75 6.83 -1.02
CA GLU A 40 6.60 7.99 -0.82
C GLU A 40 8.07 7.60 -0.63
N GLU A 41 8.97 8.30 -1.31
CA GLU A 41 10.43 8.14 -1.19
C GLU A 41 10.89 8.24 0.28
N TYR A 42 10.25 9.10 1.08
CA TYR A 42 10.57 9.26 2.50
C TYR A 42 10.45 7.96 3.31
N VAL A 43 9.49 7.10 2.96
CA VAL A 43 9.26 5.83 3.67
C VAL A 43 10.44 4.89 3.50
N LEU A 44 11.14 4.97 2.36
CA LEU A 44 12.34 4.19 2.08
C LEU A 44 13.58 4.82 2.73
N LEU A 45 13.69 6.15 2.68
CA LEU A 45 14.86 6.89 3.18
C LEU A 45 14.94 7.03 4.70
N ARG A 46 13.87 6.76 5.44
CA ARG A 46 13.86 6.91 6.91
C ARG A 46 14.47 5.72 7.67
N HIS A 47 14.92 4.68 6.95
CA HIS A 47 15.55 3.48 7.51
C HIS A 47 14.84 2.89 8.74
N THR A 48 13.50 2.78 8.69
CA THR A 48 12.72 2.30 9.84
C THR A 48 13.04 0.83 10.12
N GLY A 49 13.56 0.55 11.31
CA GLY A 49 14.03 -0.78 11.69
C GLY A 49 15.53 -1.01 11.41
N GLY A 50 16.22 -0.03 10.81
CA GLY A 50 17.66 -0.10 10.51
C GLY A 50 17.97 -0.50 9.07
N ASP A 51 19.26 -0.53 8.74
CA ASP A 51 19.75 -0.74 7.37
C ASP A 51 19.44 -2.14 6.83
N ASP A 52 19.57 -3.17 7.67
CA ASP A 52 19.29 -4.56 7.28
C ASP A 52 17.81 -4.73 6.92
N VAL A 53 16.91 -4.21 7.75
CA VAL A 53 15.46 -4.23 7.50
C VAL A 53 15.10 -3.43 6.24
N THR A 54 15.78 -2.30 6.02
CA THR A 54 15.54 -1.46 4.83
C THR A 54 15.99 -2.16 3.56
N ARG A 55 17.11 -2.90 3.60
CA ARG A 55 17.58 -3.73 2.50
C ARG A 55 16.56 -4.83 2.17
N GLU A 56 16.10 -5.58 3.16
CA GLU A 56 15.07 -6.62 2.97
C GLU A 56 13.77 -6.05 2.41
N LEU A 57 13.36 -4.85 2.86
CA LEU A 57 12.20 -4.15 2.30
C LEU A 57 12.38 -3.82 0.82
N LEU A 58 13.55 -3.30 0.43
CA LEU A 58 13.83 -2.95 -0.96
C LEU A 58 13.86 -4.19 -1.86
N ASP A 59 14.52 -5.27 -1.40
CA ASP A 59 14.54 -6.54 -2.11
C ASP A 59 13.10 -7.07 -2.31
N HIS A 60 12.27 -7.02 -1.25
CA HIS A 60 10.86 -7.42 -1.35
C HIS A 60 10.03 -6.56 -2.32
N LEU A 61 10.26 -5.24 -2.36
CA LEU A 61 9.58 -4.35 -3.32
C LEU A 61 9.97 -4.66 -4.76
N ILE A 62 11.24 -4.98 -5.00
CA ILE A 62 11.74 -5.42 -6.31
C ILE A 62 11.05 -6.73 -6.71
N ASP A 63 11.06 -7.74 -5.84
CA ASP A 63 10.39 -9.03 -6.08
C ASP A 63 8.89 -8.85 -6.42
N CYS A 64 8.22 -7.92 -5.75
CA CYS A 64 6.82 -7.61 -6.04
C CYS A 64 6.66 -6.92 -7.40
N ALA A 65 7.56 -6.00 -7.77
CA ALA A 65 7.52 -5.30 -9.05
C ALA A 65 7.90 -6.19 -10.25
N GLU A 66 8.50 -7.36 -10.03
CA GLU A 66 8.69 -8.38 -11.07
C GLU A 66 7.39 -9.10 -11.45
N LEU A 67 6.35 -9.02 -10.61
CA LEU A 67 5.04 -9.56 -10.95
C LEU A 67 4.38 -8.70 -12.02
N TRP A 68 4.02 -9.32 -13.15
CA TRP A 68 3.42 -8.62 -14.29
C TRP A 68 2.11 -7.89 -13.98
N ASN A 69 1.41 -8.28 -12.90
CA ASN A 69 0.16 -7.68 -12.44
C ASN A 69 0.36 -6.62 -11.34
N VAL A 70 1.59 -6.22 -11.04
CA VAL A 70 1.91 -5.26 -9.99
C VAL A 70 2.77 -4.13 -10.55
N GLU A 71 2.32 -2.90 -10.34
CA GLU A 71 3.08 -1.69 -10.61
C GLU A 71 3.43 -1.01 -9.27
N VAL A 72 4.71 -0.68 -9.10
CA VAL A 72 5.20 0.07 -7.93
C VAL A 72 5.85 1.36 -8.42
N GLN A 73 5.32 2.49 -7.95
CA GLN A 73 5.82 3.82 -8.24
C GLN A 73 6.35 4.47 -6.96
N VAL A 74 7.52 5.09 -7.05
CA VAL A 74 8.10 5.86 -5.93
C VAL A 74 7.91 7.34 -6.20
N MET A 75 7.14 8.01 -5.33
CA MET A 75 6.88 9.44 -5.39
C MET A 75 8.02 10.20 -4.71
N SER A 76 8.64 11.13 -5.43
CA SER A 76 9.80 11.88 -4.91
C SER A 76 9.42 12.78 -3.74
N LEU A 77 10.35 12.98 -2.80
CA LEU A 77 10.24 13.91 -1.68
C LEU A 77 9.83 15.33 -2.08
N ARG A 78 10.24 15.77 -3.27
CA ARG A 78 9.92 17.10 -3.81
C ARG A 78 9.21 16.96 -5.13
N GLN A 79 7.91 16.69 -5.07
CA GLN A 79 7.06 16.67 -6.25
C GLN A 79 6.02 17.81 -6.17
N PRO A 80 6.25 18.96 -6.83
CA PRO A 80 5.34 20.10 -6.78
C PRO A 80 4.02 19.87 -7.52
N HIS A 81 3.93 18.78 -8.29
CA HIS A 81 2.73 18.33 -8.96
C HIS A 81 2.45 16.86 -8.55
N PRO A 82 1.28 16.53 -7.98
CA PRO A 82 1.00 15.16 -7.54
C PRO A 82 1.21 14.14 -8.66
N ALA A 83 1.82 13.00 -8.36
CA ALA A 83 1.71 11.85 -9.23
C ALA A 83 0.22 11.43 -9.23
N GLY A 84 -0.40 11.36 -10.41
CA GLY A 84 -1.82 11.00 -10.55
C GLY A 84 -2.76 12.12 -10.98
N THR A 85 -2.27 13.34 -11.28
CA THR A 85 -3.15 14.45 -11.72
C THR A 85 -3.76 14.26 -13.14
N ASP A 86 -3.26 13.31 -13.92
CA ASP A 86 -3.89 12.88 -15.19
C ASP A 86 -4.85 11.70 -15.01
N SER A 87 -4.96 11.12 -13.81
CA SER A 87 -6.03 10.17 -13.51
C SER A 87 -7.28 10.98 -13.16
N SER A 88 -8.23 11.03 -14.10
CA SER A 88 -9.56 11.54 -13.80
C SER A 88 -10.25 10.54 -12.87
N MET A 89 -10.00 10.61 -11.56
CA MET A 89 -10.83 9.90 -10.59
C MET A 89 -12.25 10.44 -10.74
N ARG A 90 -13.12 9.63 -11.34
CA ARG A 90 -14.52 9.98 -11.50
C ARG A 90 -15.28 9.36 -10.34
N LEU A 91 -15.84 10.23 -9.53
CA LEU A 91 -16.70 9.88 -8.42
C LEU A 91 -18.15 9.92 -8.94
N LEU A 92 -18.82 8.78 -8.94
CA LEU A 92 -20.26 8.70 -9.20
C LEU A 92 -20.98 8.57 -7.86
N GLU A 93 -22.00 9.40 -7.66
CA GLU A 93 -22.98 9.22 -6.58
C GLU A 93 -24.20 8.52 -7.19
N ALA A 94 -24.46 7.30 -6.75
CA ALA A 94 -25.65 6.56 -7.14
C ALA A 94 -26.89 7.09 -6.39
N PRO A 95 -28.11 6.91 -6.92
CA PRO A 95 -29.33 7.45 -6.31
C PRO A 95 -29.68 6.90 -4.92
N ASP A 96 -28.94 5.91 -4.43
CA ASP A 96 -29.02 5.29 -3.11
C ASP A 96 -27.95 5.78 -2.12
N ASP A 97 -27.31 6.91 -2.43
CA ASP A 97 -26.21 7.52 -1.67
C ASP A 97 -24.92 6.66 -1.63
N GLU A 98 -24.74 5.73 -2.58
CA GLU A 98 -23.49 4.98 -2.75
C GLU A 98 -22.47 5.75 -3.61
N TRP A 99 -21.24 5.89 -3.09
CA TRP A 99 -20.14 6.55 -3.79
C TRP A 99 -19.25 5.52 -4.50
N LEU A 100 -19.30 5.52 -5.83
CA LEU A 100 -18.50 4.65 -6.67
C LEU A 100 -17.33 5.44 -7.27
N GLY A 101 -16.11 5.08 -6.89
CA GLY A 101 -14.87 5.61 -7.47
C GLY A 101 -14.28 4.60 -8.44
N TYR A 102 -13.94 5.05 -9.66
CA TYR A 102 -13.13 4.27 -10.60
C TYR A 102 -11.99 5.12 -11.17
N SER A 103 -10.86 4.46 -11.40
CA SER A 103 -9.67 4.99 -12.10
C SER A 103 -9.41 4.13 -13.34
#